data_AF-A0A5E4IX18-F1
#
_entry.id   AF-A0A5E4IX18-F1
#
_cell.length_a   1.000
_cell.length_b   1.000
_cell.length_c   1.000
_cell.angle_alpha   90.00
_cell.angle_beta   90.00
_cell.angle_gamma   90.00
#
_symmetry.space_group_name_H-M   'P 1'
#
loop_
_entity.id
_entity.type
_entity.pdbx_description
1 polymer ?
#
loop_
_entity_poly.entity_id
_entity_poly.type
_entity_poly.pdbx_seq_one_letter_code
_entity_poly.pdbx_strand_id
1 'polypeptide(L)'
;MPPDDFFRRELVQELRRVENLMRRESSIEKKIYYFSAAYGITSRTFRYSFSKDILLTDFVLQGAYNILMDRLNRLKSGDKTVSLDESIFDGICEGLKLLADEVESKANLQDALEIIFTATYAATGPGNYLREKGDMKL
;
A
#
# COMPACT_ATOMS: atom_id res chain seq x y z
N MET A 1 -2.93 -27.02 12.49
CA MET A 1 -3.02 -25.55 12.41
C MET A 1 -4.34 -25.20 11.73
N PRO A 2 -5.15 -24.30 12.27
CA PRO A 2 -6.34 -23.82 11.58
C PRO A 2 -5.97 -23.21 10.22
N PRO A 3 -6.78 -23.41 9.16
CA PRO A 3 -6.54 -22.82 7.84
C PRO A 3 -6.29 -21.31 7.90
N ASP A 4 -7.03 -20.60 8.75
CA ASP A 4 -6.91 -19.15 8.94
C ASP A 4 -5.52 -18.71 9.42
N ASP A 5 -4.88 -19.48 10.29
CA ASP A 5 -3.55 -19.14 10.81
C ASP A 5 -2.46 -19.33 9.74
N PHE A 6 -2.65 -20.27 8.81
CA PHE A 6 -1.75 -20.44 7.67
C PHE A 6 -1.82 -19.25 6.72
N PHE A 7 -3.02 -18.87 6.26
CA PHE A 7 -3.18 -17.74 5.35
C PHE A 7 -2.78 -16.40 5.96
N ARG A 8 -2.99 -16.23 7.27
CA ARG A 8 -2.49 -15.08 8.01
C ARG A 8 -0.96 -14.99 7.96
N ARG A 9 -0.25 -16.10 8.21
CA ARG A 9 1.22 -16.11 8.15
C ARG A 9 1.75 -15.81 6.75
N GLU A 10 1.13 -16.38 5.73
CA GLU A 10 1.48 -16.09 4.34
C GLU A 10 1.27 -14.61 4.00
N LEU A 11 0.17 -14.01 4.45
CA LEU A 11 -0.09 -12.58 4.29
C LEU A 11 1.00 -11.73 4.97
N VAL A 12 1.33 -12.00 6.23
CA VAL A 12 2.36 -11.27 6.99
C VAL A 12 3.72 -11.38 6.29
N GLN A 13 4.13 -12.58 5.88
CA GLN A 13 5.41 -12.79 5.20
C GLN A 13 5.49 -12.04 3.88
N GLU A 14 4.41 -12.06 3.10
CA GLU A 14 4.38 -11.38 1.82
C GLU A 14 4.37 -9.86 1.98
N LEU A 15 3.61 -9.30 2.94
CA LEU A 15 3.62 -7.86 3.23
C LEU A 15 5.02 -7.38 3.61
N ARG A 16 5.70 -8.09 4.52
CA ARG A 16 7.10 -7.79 4.91
C ARG A 16 8.06 -7.91 3.73
N ARG A 17 7.86 -8.90 2.86
CA ARG A 17 8.69 -9.07 1.66
C ARG A 17 8.50 -7.92 0.68
N VAL A 18 7.25 -7.50 0.43
CA VAL A 18 6.93 -6.38 -0.46
C VAL A 18 7.53 -5.09 0.07
N GLU A 19 7.33 -4.79 1.35
CA GLU A 19 7.93 -3.64 2.03
C GLU A 19 9.46 -3.61 1.82
N ASN A 20 10.14 -4.73 2.07
CA ASN A 20 11.59 -4.81 1.95
C ASN A 20 12.08 -4.61 0.51
N LEU A 21 11.37 -5.21 -0.46
CA LEU A 21 11.69 -5.07 -1.88
C LEU A 21 11.48 -3.64 -2.36
N MET A 22 10.41 -2.97 -1.92
CA MET A 22 10.14 -1.57 -2.27
C MET A 22 11.20 -0.62 -1.72
N ARG A 23 11.63 -0.78 -0.46
CA ARG A 23 12.65 0.08 0.14
C ARG A 23 14.03 -0.03 -0.51
N ARG A 24 14.35 -1.17 -1.12
CA ARG A 24 15.64 -1.43 -1.77
C ARG A 24 15.65 -1.08 -3.25
N GLU A 25 14.49 -0.81 -3.82
CA GLU A 25 14.33 -0.52 -5.23
C GLU A 25 14.43 0.98 -5.49
N SER A 26 15.05 1.37 -6.60
CA SER A 26 15.15 2.78 -7.02
C SER A 26 14.19 3.13 -8.15
N SER A 27 13.76 2.16 -8.96
CA SER A 27 12.77 2.38 -10.01
C SER A 27 11.36 2.46 -9.42
N ILE A 28 10.69 3.59 -9.69
CA ILE A 28 9.27 3.82 -9.36
C ILE A 28 8.39 2.72 -9.94
N GLU A 29 8.59 2.36 -11.22
CA GLU A 29 7.84 1.29 -11.87
C GLU A 29 7.98 -0.04 -11.14
N LYS A 30 9.20 -0.35 -10.71
CA LYS A 30 9.49 -1.62 -10.05
C LYS A 30 9.01 -1.65 -8.60
N LYS A 31 8.99 -0.51 -7.90
CA LYS A 31 8.29 -0.36 -6.61
C LYS A 31 6.80 -0.63 -6.74
N ILE A 32 6.14 -0.05 -7.73
CA ILE A 32 4.69 -0.26 -7.98
C ILE A 32 4.42 -1.71 -8.39
N TYR A 33 5.30 -2.33 -9.17
CA TYR A 33 5.24 -3.76 -9.48
C TYR A 33 5.31 -4.62 -8.20
N TYR A 34 6.25 -4.34 -7.29
CA TYR A 34 6.30 -5.06 -6.01
C TYR A 34 5.05 -4.83 -5.16
N PHE A 35 4.55 -3.59 -5.10
CA PHE A 35 3.32 -3.27 -4.38
C PHE A 35 2.11 -4.08 -4.88
N SER A 36 2.03 -4.39 -6.18
CA SER A 36 0.95 -5.21 -6.75
C SER A 36 0.82 -6.59 -6.08
N ALA A 37 1.93 -7.13 -5.54
CA ALA A 37 1.95 -8.40 -4.83
C ALA A 37 1.25 -8.32 -3.46
N ALA A 38 1.29 -7.18 -2.77
CA ALA A 38 0.58 -6.97 -1.50
C ALA A 38 -0.95 -7.04 -1.68
N TYR A 39 -1.46 -6.38 -2.73
CA TYR A 39 -2.86 -6.55 -3.13
C TYR A 39 -3.16 -8.00 -3.55
N GLY A 40 -2.29 -8.61 -4.36
CA GLY A 40 -2.49 -9.97 -4.88
C GLY A 40 -2.51 -11.08 -3.80
N ILE A 41 -1.75 -10.94 -2.70
CA ILE A 41 -1.84 -11.87 -1.57
C ILE A 41 -3.10 -11.64 -0.73
N THR A 42 -3.50 -10.38 -0.53
CA THR A 42 -4.70 -10.04 0.25
C THR A 42 -5.97 -10.61 -0.41
N SER A 43 -6.10 -10.47 -1.73
CA SER A 43 -7.21 -11.06 -2.51
C SER A 43 -7.26 -12.59 -2.41
N ARG A 44 -6.09 -13.26 -2.29
CA ARG A 44 -6.03 -14.71 -2.06
C ARG A 44 -6.43 -15.07 -0.63
N THR A 45 -5.89 -14.38 0.37
CA THR A 45 -6.22 -14.58 1.79
C THR A 45 -7.71 -14.39 2.04
N PHE A 46 -8.33 -13.36 1.45
CA PHE A 46 -9.76 -13.09 1.56
C PHE A 46 -10.66 -14.26 1.15
N ARG A 47 -10.26 -15.02 0.12
CA ARG A 47 -11.04 -16.18 -0.37
C ARG A 47 -11.07 -17.35 0.62
N TYR A 48 -10.09 -17.43 1.51
CA TYR A 48 -9.96 -18.54 2.46
C TYR A 48 -10.20 -18.13 3.92
N SER A 49 -10.03 -16.85 4.25
CA SER A 49 -10.18 -16.30 5.60
C SER A 49 -10.87 -14.94 5.54
N PHE A 50 -12.19 -14.95 5.33
CA PHE A 50 -13.00 -13.73 5.25
C PHE A 50 -13.05 -13.02 6.61
N SER A 51 -12.79 -11.72 6.60
CA SER A 51 -13.15 -10.80 7.68
C SER A 51 -13.38 -9.40 7.10
N LYS A 52 -14.07 -8.53 7.85
CA LYS A 52 -14.27 -7.14 7.45
C LYS A 52 -12.95 -6.38 7.32
N ASP A 53 -11.98 -6.69 8.17
CA ASP A 53 -10.67 -6.03 8.18
C ASP A 53 -9.85 -6.43 6.94
N ILE A 54 -9.88 -7.72 6.55
CA ILE A 54 -9.22 -8.18 5.33
C ILE A 54 -9.92 -7.64 4.07
N LEU A 55 -11.26 -7.50 4.09
CA LEU A 55 -11.99 -6.84 2.99
C LEU A 55 -11.55 -5.39 2.82
N LEU A 56 -11.46 -4.64 3.93
CA LEU A 56 -11.02 -3.24 3.90
C LEU A 56 -9.56 -3.14 3.44
N THR A 57 -8.71 -4.05 3.90
CA THR A 57 -7.31 -4.15 3.45
C THR A 57 -7.21 -4.36 1.94
N ASP A 58 -7.98 -5.29 1.39
CA ASP A 58 -8.02 -5.56 -0.06
C ASP A 58 -8.43 -4.31 -0.85
N PHE A 59 -9.50 -3.64 -0.39
CA PHE A 59 -10.00 -2.42 -1.03
C PHE A 59 -8.98 -1.28 -1.01
N VAL A 60 -8.33 -1.03 0.13
CA VAL A 60 -7.33 0.03 0.28
C VAL A 60 -6.10 -0.27 -0.58
N LEU A 61 -5.57 -1.50 -0.53
CA LEU A 61 -4.38 -1.88 -1.33
C LEU A 61 -4.67 -1.85 -2.84
N GLN A 62 -5.86 -2.30 -3.26
CA GLN A 62 -6.27 -2.22 -4.66
C GLN A 62 -6.39 -0.76 -5.12
N GLY A 63 -7.05 0.09 -4.33
CA GLY A 63 -7.19 1.52 -4.62
C GLY A 63 -5.85 2.23 -4.70
N ALA A 64 -4.96 1.97 -3.73
CA ALA A 64 -3.59 2.46 -3.71
C ALA A 64 -2.83 2.08 -4.98
N TYR A 65 -2.89 0.81 -5.39
CA TYR A 65 -2.23 0.35 -6.62
C TYR A 65 -2.76 1.06 -7.86
N ASN A 66 -4.08 1.21 -7.98
CA ASN A 66 -4.71 1.88 -9.12
C ASN A 66 -4.32 3.35 -9.20
N ILE A 67 -4.25 4.06 -8.07
CA ILE A 67 -3.80 5.46 -8.00
C ILE A 67 -2.34 5.58 -8.47
N LEU A 68 -1.45 4.72 -7.96
CA LEU A 68 -0.04 4.74 -8.34
C LEU A 68 0.15 4.46 -9.83
N MET A 69 -0.58 3.48 -10.37
CA MET A 69 -0.52 3.15 -11.80
C MET A 69 -1.07 4.28 -12.68
N ASP A 70 -2.20 4.91 -12.33
CA ASP A 70 -2.73 6.07 -13.04
C ASP A 70 -1.70 7.22 -13.05
N ARG A 71 -1.13 7.54 -11.88
CA ARG A 71 -0.14 8.61 -11.76
C ARG A 71 1.13 8.30 -12.57
N LEU A 72 1.63 7.06 -12.51
CA LEU A 72 2.76 6.62 -13.33
C LEU A 72 2.49 6.78 -14.83
N ASN A 73 1.30 6.37 -15.28
CA ASN A 73 0.92 6.49 -16.69
C ASN A 73 0.86 7.95 -17.14
N ARG A 74 0.28 8.85 -16.32
CA ARG A 74 0.26 10.29 -16.61
C ARG A 74 1.66 10.90 -16.68
N LEU A 75 2.57 10.51 -15.77
CA LEU A 75 3.97 10.92 -15.82
C LEU A 75 4.63 10.49 -17.15
N LYS A 76 4.40 9.24 -17.58
CA LYS A 76 4.88 8.73 -18.87
C LYS A 76 4.27 9.45 -20.08
N SER A 77 3.05 9.97 -19.95
CA SER A 77 2.40 10.82 -20.95
C SER A 77 2.84 12.30 -20.91
N GLY A 78 3.77 12.66 -20.02
CA GLY A 78 4.36 14.00 -19.95
C GLY A 78 3.70 14.97 -18.96
N ASP A 79 2.69 14.55 -18.22
CA ASP A 79 2.13 15.37 -17.13
C ASP A 79 3.08 15.34 -15.92
N LYS A 80 3.68 16.49 -15.61
CA LYS A 80 4.64 16.67 -14.52
C LYS A 80 4.05 17.38 -13.30
N THR A 81 2.73 17.59 -13.26
CA THR A 81 2.08 18.40 -12.21
C THR A 81 2.20 17.77 -10.83
N VAL A 82 2.08 16.44 -10.74
CA VAL A 82 2.20 15.69 -9.48
C VAL A 82 3.32 14.67 -9.62
N SER A 83 4.33 14.76 -8.75
CA SER A 83 5.46 13.84 -8.72
C SER A 83 5.17 12.60 -7.88
N LEU A 84 5.69 11.44 -8.32
CA LEU A 84 5.87 10.27 -7.47
C LEU A 84 7.26 10.37 -6.83
N ASP A 85 7.33 10.99 -5.66
CA ASP A 85 8.57 11.14 -4.89
C ASP A 85 8.74 10.01 -3.85
N GLU A 86 9.92 9.97 -3.25
CA GLU A 86 10.28 8.90 -2.30
C GLU A 86 9.41 8.89 -1.04
N SER A 87 8.93 10.05 -0.57
CA SER A 87 8.13 10.15 0.66
C SER A 87 6.78 9.43 0.54
N ILE A 88 6.21 9.37 -0.66
CA ILE A 88 5.03 8.56 -0.95
C ILE A 88 5.33 7.08 -0.73
N PHE A 89 6.45 6.60 -1.26
CA PHE A 89 6.85 5.20 -1.12
C PHE A 89 7.26 4.85 0.31
N ASP A 90 7.91 5.76 1.02
CA ASP A 90 8.24 5.60 2.44
C ASP A 90 6.99 5.44 3.30
N GLY A 91 5.97 6.28 3.08
CA GLY A 91 4.68 6.17 3.76
C GLY A 91 3.99 4.83 3.46
N ILE A 92 3.97 4.40 2.20
CA ILE A 92 3.43 3.08 1.83
C ILE A 92 4.19 1.95 2.52
N CYS A 93 5.53 2.01 2.53
CA CYS A 93 6.35 0.98 3.18
C CYS A 93 6.13 0.94 4.69
N GLU A 94 5.99 2.08 5.34
CA GLU A 94 5.70 2.13 6.78
C GLU A 94 4.32 1.55 7.10
N GLY A 95 3.31 1.92 6.30
CA GLY A 95 1.98 1.35 6.47
C GLY A 95 1.93 -0.16 6.16
N LEU A 96 2.68 -0.66 5.17
CA LEU A 96 2.78 -2.10 4.91
C LEU A 96 3.45 -2.87 6.04
N LYS A 97 4.50 -2.28 6.64
CA LYS A 97 5.18 -2.85 7.81
C LYS A 97 4.22 -2.93 9.00
N LEU A 98 3.54 -1.82 9.31
CA LEU A 98 2.58 -1.77 10.41
C LEU A 98 1.42 -2.74 10.16
N LEU A 99 0.89 -2.80 8.94
CA LEU A 99 -0.16 -3.74 8.56
C LEU A 99 0.26 -5.19 8.82
N ALA A 100 1.50 -5.56 8.48
CA ALA A 100 2.01 -6.89 8.75
C ALA A 100 2.08 -7.19 10.26
N ASP A 101 2.54 -6.22 11.05
CA ASP A 101 2.64 -6.36 12.51
C ASP A 101 1.26 -6.44 13.19
N GLU A 102 0.28 -5.67 12.72
CA GLU A 102 -1.10 -5.68 13.23
C GLU A 102 -1.84 -6.97 12.83
N VAL A 103 -1.65 -7.46 11.60
CA VAL A 103 -2.18 -8.76 11.16
C VAL A 103 -1.58 -9.90 11.99
N GLU A 104 -0.27 -9.86 12.28
CA GLU A 104 0.42 -10.87 13.10
C GLU A 104 -0.10 -10.87 14.54
N SER A 105 -0.24 -9.69 15.15
CA SER A 105 -0.69 -9.50 16.53
C SER A 105 -2.21 -9.59 16.73
N LYS A 106 -2.99 -9.69 15.63
CA LYS A 106 -4.47 -9.61 15.62
C LYS A 106 -4.99 -8.29 16.21
N ALA A 107 -4.25 -7.20 16.00
CA ALA A 107 -4.64 -5.85 16.40
C ALA A 107 -5.59 -5.20 15.38
N ASN A 108 -6.02 -3.97 15.68
CA ASN A 108 -6.76 -3.12 14.73
C ASN A 108 -5.85 -2.79 13.54
N LEU A 109 -6.36 -2.81 12.31
CA LEU A 109 -5.60 -2.51 11.08
C LEU A 109 -5.72 -1.04 10.63
N GLN A 110 -6.54 -0.24 11.33
CA GLN A 110 -6.95 1.09 10.87
C GLN A 110 -5.78 2.02 10.63
N ASP A 111 -4.84 2.14 11.59
CA ASP A 111 -3.72 3.06 11.50
C ASP A 111 -2.83 2.73 10.29
N ALA A 112 -2.53 1.45 10.07
CA ALA A 112 -1.76 1.02 8.90
C ALA A 112 -2.44 1.36 7.57
N LEU A 113 -3.76 1.15 7.49
CA LEU A 113 -4.53 1.43 6.28
C LEU A 113 -4.63 2.95 6.02
N GLU A 114 -4.80 3.76 7.07
CA GLU A 114 -4.80 5.22 6.97
C GLU A 114 -3.46 5.76 6.49
N ILE A 115 -2.34 5.19 6.95
CA ILE A 115 -0.99 5.56 6.47
C ILE A 115 -0.83 5.25 4.97
N ILE A 116 -1.17 4.03 4.54
CA ILE A 116 -1.08 3.63 3.12
C ILE A 116 -1.97 4.53 2.26
N PHE A 117 -3.21 4.74 2.69
CA PHE A 117 -4.18 5.54 1.97
C PHE A 117 -3.76 7.00 1.86
N THR A 118 -3.28 7.60 2.94
CA THR A 118 -2.76 8.97 2.98
C THR A 118 -1.54 9.11 2.05
N ALA A 119 -0.57 8.20 2.15
CA ALA A 119 0.61 8.21 1.29
C ALA A 119 0.26 8.12 -0.20
N THR A 120 -0.67 7.25 -0.57
CA THR A 120 -1.13 7.14 -1.96
C THR A 120 -2.01 8.30 -2.41
N TYR A 121 -2.85 8.85 -1.54
CA TYR A 121 -3.69 10.01 -1.85
C TYR A 121 -2.84 11.23 -2.25
N ALA A 122 -1.65 11.39 -1.67
CA ALA A 122 -0.69 12.42 -2.05
C ALA A 122 -0.26 12.37 -3.53
N ALA A 123 -0.37 11.23 -4.20
CA ALA A 123 -0.09 11.07 -5.62
C ALA A 123 -1.24 11.55 -6.53
N THR A 124 -2.37 11.96 -5.97
CA THR A 124 -3.51 12.53 -6.70
C THR A 124 -3.39 14.05 -6.83
N GLY A 125 -4.13 14.66 -7.76
CA GLY A 125 -4.20 16.13 -7.87
C GLY A 125 -4.63 16.81 -6.56
N PRO A 126 -5.78 16.42 -5.96
CA PRO A 126 -6.21 16.97 -4.68
C PRO A 126 -5.24 16.72 -3.52
N GLY A 127 -4.66 15.52 -3.40
CA GLY A 127 -3.71 15.22 -2.33
C GLY A 127 -2.40 16.01 -2.48
N ASN A 128 -1.87 16.14 -3.70
CA ASN A 128 -0.72 16.99 -3.98
C ASN A 128 -1.01 18.46 -3.63
N TYR A 129 -2.20 18.95 -3.97
CA TYR A 129 -2.62 20.31 -3.61
C TYR A 129 -2.65 20.52 -2.09
N LEU A 130 -3.11 19.54 -1.30
CA LEU A 130 -3.04 19.62 0.16
C LEU A 130 -1.59 19.60 0.69
N ARG A 131 -0.67 18.88 0.04
CA ARG A 131 0.76 18.91 0.36
C ARG A 131 1.37 20.28 0.07
N GLU A 132 1.08 20.86 -1.10
CA GLU A 132 1.54 22.21 -1.47
C GLU A 132 1.00 23.28 -0.52
N LYS A 133 -0.24 23.13 -0.05
CA LYS A 133 -0.86 24.01 0.94
C LYS A 133 -0.29 23.82 2.36
N GLY A 134 0.34 22.68 2.64
CA GLY A 134 0.90 22.32 3.96
C GLY A 134 -0.10 21.69 4.94
N ASP A 135 -1.32 21.39 4.49
CA ASP A 135 -2.37 20.73 5.29
C ASP A 135 -2.16 19.22 5.39
N MET A 136 -1.38 18.64 4.48
CA MET A 136 -1.03 17.22 4.43
C MET A 136 0.48 17.05 4.50
N LYS A 137 0.93 16.15 5.38
CA LYS A 137 2.34 15.77 5.54
C LYS A 137 2.46 14.26 5.41
N LEU A 138 3.58 13.82 4.85
CA LEU A 138 4.01 12.43 4.77
C LEU A 138 5.19 12.23 5.71
#